data_AF-A0A0D2Y4E0-F1
#
_entry.id   AF-A0A0D2Y4E0-F1
#
_cell.length_a   1.000
_cell.length_b   1.000
_cell.length_c   1.000
_cell.angle_alpha   90.00
_cell.angle_beta   90.00
_cell.angle_gamma   90.00
#
_symmetry.space_group_name_H-M   'P 1'
#
loop_
_entity.id
_entity.type
_entity.pdbx_description
1 polymer ?
#
loop_
_entity_poly.entity_id
_entity_poly.type
_entity_poly.pdbx_seq_one_letter_code
_entity_poly.pdbx_strand_id
1 'polypeptide(L)'
;MRLIINEIFSLEQFDNQQLAKYMRCMFQAILPLDDNLAFQVVEQAVQIAREGSQMQKPFPAEDLDWIIATTFNHAIDILARGDEDLCQQWAMKALDLTEYMDDNGDMRDMLRERVVKLDLSKGAPS
;
A
#
# COMPACT_ATOMS: atom_id res chain seq x y z
N MET A 1 3.75 -14.55 7.08
CA MET A 1 4.45 -13.41 6.48
C MET A 1 5.14 -12.52 7.52
N ARG A 2 4.44 -12.06 8.57
CA ARG A 2 5.01 -11.26 9.68
C ARG A 2 6.35 -11.76 10.24
N LEU A 3 6.52 -13.06 10.44
CA LEU A 3 7.77 -13.62 10.98
C LEU A 3 8.97 -13.33 10.08
N ILE A 4 8.84 -13.43 8.76
CA ILE A 4 9.97 -13.23 7.84
C ILE A 4 10.36 -11.75 7.81
N ILE A 5 9.38 -10.85 7.74
CA ILE A 5 9.65 -9.40 7.74
C ILE A 5 10.23 -8.93 9.07
N ASN A 6 9.71 -9.43 10.19
CA ASN A 6 10.20 -9.04 11.52
C ASN A 6 11.61 -9.58 11.81
N GLU A 7 11.91 -10.81 11.42
CA GLU A 7 13.27 -11.37 11.53
C GLU A 7 14.26 -10.66 10.61
N ILE A 8 13.79 -10.21 9.44
CA ILE A 8 14.59 -9.39 8.54
C ILE A 8 14.86 -8.01 9.14
N PHE A 9 13.86 -7.39 9.79
CA PHE A 9 13.97 -6.08 10.44
C PHE A 9 14.85 -6.11 11.71
N SER A 10 14.85 -7.23 12.45
CA SER A 10 15.58 -7.37 13.72
C SER A 10 17.09 -7.59 13.55
N LEU A 11 17.55 -7.98 12.35
CA LEU A 11 18.97 -8.07 12.04
C LEU A 11 19.54 -6.66 11.92
N GLU A 12 20.42 -6.28 12.85
CA GLU A 12 20.98 -4.94 13.11
C GLU A 12 21.67 -4.20 11.93
N GLN A 13 21.62 -4.76 10.71
CA GLN A 13 22.13 -4.17 9.46
C GLN A 13 21.05 -3.91 8.40
N PHE A 14 19.78 -4.18 8.68
CA PHE A 14 18.72 -3.99 7.71
C PHE A 14 18.27 -2.52 7.65
N ASP A 15 18.89 -1.76 6.76
CA ASP A 15 18.46 -0.40 6.45
C ASP A 15 17.05 -0.40 5.83
N ASN A 16 16.25 0.63 6.13
CA ASN A 16 14.90 0.82 5.60
C ASN A 16 14.87 0.81 4.07
N GLN A 17 15.96 1.24 3.43
CA GLN A 17 16.11 1.16 1.98
C GLN A 17 16.12 -0.28 1.47
N GLN A 18 16.80 -1.18 2.17
CA GLN A 18 16.86 -2.58 1.79
C GLN A 18 15.51 -3.25 2.04
N LEU A 19 14.88 -2.95 3.18
CA LEU A 19 13.53 -3.42 3.54
C LEU A 19 12.48 -3.04 2.51
N ALA A 20 12.49 -1.79 2.06
CA ALA A 20 11.58 -1.30 1.05
C ALA A 20 11.71 -2.08 -0.27
N LYS A 21 12.94 -2.33 -0.73
CA LYS A 21 13.20 -3.14 -1.93
C LYS A 21 12.70 -4.58 -1.78
N TYR A 22 12.90 -5.19 -0.63
CA TYR A 22 12.39 -6.54 -0.38
C TYR A 22 10.86 -6.59 -0.37
N MET A 23 10.20 -5.64 0.30
CA MET A 23 8.74 -5.53 0.25
C MET A 23 8.23 -5.31 -1.16
N ARG A 24 8.87 -4.44 -1.95
CA ARG A 24 8.55 -4.22 -3.35
C ARG A 24 8.61 -5.53 -4.14
N CYS A 25 9.73 -6.25 -4.07
CA CYS A 25 9.91 -7.51 -4.79
C CYS A 25 8.88 -8.56 -4.35
N MET A 26 8.63 -8.67 -3.06
CA MET A 26 7.65 -9.61 -2.51
C MET A 26 6.23 -9.25 -2.96
N PHE A 27 5.88 -7.96 -2.94
CA PHE A 27 4.57 -7.50 -3.40
C PHE A 27 4.39 -7.80 -4.89
N GLN A 28 5.38 -7.47 -5.74
CA GLN A 28 5.36 -7.79 -7.17
C GLN A 28 5.21 -9.29 -7.45
N ALA A 29 5.88 -10.13 -6.66
CA ALA A 29 5.83 -11.58 -6.85
C ALA A 29 4.49 -12.19 -6.43
N ILE A 30 3.87 -11.67 -5.37
CA ILE A 30 2.64 -12.23 -4.79
C ILE A 30 1.37 -11.66 -5.44
N LEU A 31 1.38 -10.39 -5.85
CA LEU A 31 0.21 -9.70 -6.41
C LEU A 31 -0.53 -10.47 -7.52
N PRO A 32 0.14 -11.08 -8.52
CA PRO A 32 -0.57 -11.82 -9.56
C PRO A 32 -1.04 -13.22 -9.11
N LEU A 33 -0.67 -13.69 -7.92
CA LEU A 33 -0.92 -15.05 -7.45
C LEU A 33 -2.03 -15.13 -6.41
N ASP A 34 -2.09 -14.18 -5.47
CA ASP A 34 -3.02 -14.23 -4.35
C ASP A 34 -3.27 -12.82 -3.77
N ASP A 35 -4.49 -12.32 -3.95
CA ASP A 35 -4.92 -11.01 -3.45
C ASP A 35 -4.79 -10.91 -1.92
N ASN A 36 -5.13 -11.97 -1.16
CA ASN A 36 -5.09 -11.92 0.30
C ASN A 36 -3.65 -11.84 0.82
N LEU A 37 -2.75 -12.63 0.25
CA LEU A 37 -1.34 -12.58 0.63
C LEU A 37 -0.70 -11.25 0.20
N ALA A 38 -1.04 -10.74 -0.98
CA ALA A 38 -0.55 -9.45 -1.45
C ALA A 38 -1.04 -8.31 -0.55
N PHE A 39 -2.30 -8.36 -0.12
CA PHE A 39 -2.87 -7.39 0.82
C PHE A 39 -2.13 -7.42 2.17
N GLN A 40 -1.75 -8.59 2.69
CA GLN A 40 -0.93 -8.68 3.91
C GLN A 40 0.45 -8.02 3.75
N VAL A 41 1.02 -7.96 2.54
CA VAL A 41 2.25 -7.21 2.28
C VAL A 41 1.98 -5.72 2.42
N VAL A 42 0.88 -5.22 1.85
CA VAL A 42 0.46 -3.81 1.96
C VAL A 42 0.21 -3.42 3.42
N GLU A 43 -0.48 -4.26 4.20
CA GLU A 43 -0.70 -4.01 5.63
C GLU A 43 0.62 -3.91 6.41
N GLN A 44 1.62 -4.73 6.05
CA GLN A 44 2.95 -4.65 6.64
C GLN A 44 3.69 -3.38 6.20
N ALA A 45 3.55 -2.95 4.94
CA ALA A 45 4.10 -1.69 4.47
C ALA A 45 3.52 -0.49 5.25
N VAL A 46 2.22 -0.48 5.53
CA VAL A 46 1.57 0.55 6.38
C VAL A 46 2.21 0.58 7.77
N GLN A 47 2.39 -0.60 8.39
CA GLN A 47 2.97 -0.68 9.73
C GLN A 47 4.42 -0.19 9.75
N ILE A 48 5.24 -0.60 8.79
CA ILE A 48 6.65 -0.19 8.68
C ILE A 48 6.76 1.31 8.39
N ALA A 49 5.93 1.86 7.50
CA ALA A 49 5.93 3.29 7.21
C ALA A 49 5.57 4.12 8.46
N ARG A 50 4.60 3.65 9.26
CA ARG A 50 4.24 4.25 10.54
C ARG A 50 5.38 4.22 11.54
N GLU A 51 5.97 3.05 11.77
CA GLU A 51 7.08 2.89 12.71
C GLU A 51 8.30 3.71 12.28
N GLY A 52 8.63 3.68 10.99
CA GLY A 52 9.71 4.47 10.41
C GLY A 52 9.51 5.97 10.61
N SER A 53 8.30 6.49 10.39
CA SER A 53 7.97 7.89 10.68
C SER A 53 8.18 8.24 12.16
N GLN A 54 7.70 7.39 13.08
CA GLN A 54 7.87 7.60 14.54
C GLN A 54 9.35 7.58 14.98
N MET A 55 10.18 6.77 14.33
CA MET A 55 11.61 6.65 14.62
C MET A 55 12.49 7.64 13.83
N GLN A 56 11.91 8.60 13.10
CA GLN A 56 12.63 9.54 12.23
C GLN A 56 13.50 8.84 11.15
N LYS A 57 13.06 7.65 10.73
CA LYS A 57 13.63 6.89 9.62
C LYS A 57 12.48 6.58 8.65
N PRO A 58 12.00 7.56 7.88
CA PRO A 58 10.84 7.36 7.02
C PRO A 58 11.08 6.27 5.98
N PHE A 59 9.99 5.69 5.50
CA PHE A 59 10.02 4.77 4.37
C PHE A 59 10.60 5.50 3.14
N PRO A 60 11.46 4.87 2.32
CA PRO A 60 11.99 5.50 1.11
C PRO A 60 10.87 6.00 0.18
N ALA A 61 10.91 7.28 -0.18
CA ALA A 61 9.80 7.94 -0.89
C ALA A 61 9.42 7.26 -2.22
N GLU A 62 10.40 6.86 -3.04
CA GLU A 62 10.16 6.20 -4.33
C GLU A 62 9.47 4.83 -4.18
N ASP A 63 9.86 4.06 -3.16
CA ASP A 63 9.23 2.77 -2.88
C ASP A 63 7.84 2.96 -2.28
N LEU A 64 7.66 3.95 -1.42
CA LEU A 64 6.34 4.27 -0.86
C LEU A 64 5.35 4.71 -1.95
N ASP A 65 5.76 5.64 -2.81
CA ASP A 65 4.97 6.10 -3.95
C ASP A 65 4.56 4.93 -4.86
N TRP A 66 5.51 4.07 -5.19
CA TRP A 66 5.21 2.90 -6.01
C TRP A 66 4.25 1.91 -5.34
N ILE A 67 4.40 1.65 -4.04
CA ILE A 67 3.49 0.76 -3.30
C ILE A 67 2.08 1.38 -3.29
N ILE A 68 1.95 2.69 -3.07
CA ILE A 68 0.66 3.40 -3.09
C ILE A 68 0.01 3.27 -4.46
N ALA A 69 0.72 3.62 -5.53
CA ALA A 69 0.22 3.56 -6.89
C ALA A 69 -0.19 2.13 -7.27
N THR A 70 0.64 1.13 -6.94
CA THR A 70 0.35 -0.28 -7.24
C THR A 70 -0.85 -0.80 -6.45
N THR A 71 -0.95 -0.44 -5.17
CA THR A 71 -2.10 -0.81 -4.31
C THR A 71 -3.40 -0.22 -4.85
N PHE A 72 -3.40 1.06 -5.21
CA PHE A 72 -4.58 1.72 -5.74
C PHE A 72 -4.97 1.18 -7.12
N ASN A 73 -4.00 0.98 -8.03
CA ASN A 73 -4.26 0.40 -9.34
C ASN A 73 -4.85 -1.01 -9.22
N HIS A 74 -4.36 -1.82 -8.28
CA HIS A 74 -4.93 -3.14 -8.03
C HIS A 74 -6.36 -3.07 -7.50
N ALA A 75 -6.72 -2.06 -6.70
CA ALA A 75 -8.12 -1.81 -6.33
C ALA A 75 -9.01 -1.60 -7.57
N ILE A 76 -8.52 -0.86 -8.57
CA ILE A 76 -9.24 -0.68 -9.85
C ILE A 76 -9.36 -2.01 -10.61
N ASP A 77 -8.31 -2.83 -10.63
CA ASP A 77 -8.35 -4.16 -11.25
C ASP A 77 -9.35 -5.08 -10.54
N ILE A 78 -9.44 -5.02 -9.21
CA ILE A 78 -10.44 -5.74 -8.40
C ILE A 78 -11.86 -5.25 -8.74
N LEU A 79 -12.07 -3.94 -8.87
CA LEU A 79 -13.36 -3.38 -9.26
C LEU A 79 -13.80 -3.90 -10.64
N ALA A 80 -12.87 -3.99 -11.60
CA ALA A 80 -13.15 -4.55 -12.92
C ALA A 80 -13.57 -6.04 -12.87
N ARG A 81 -13.21 -6.77 -11.80
CA ARG A 81 -13.67 -8.15 -11.52
C ARG A 81 -15.04 -8.19 -10.82
N GLY A 82 -15.59 -7.05 -10.41
CA GLY A 82 -16.89 -6.93 -9.75
C GLY A 82 -16.87 -7.10 -8.23
N ASP A 83 -15.70 -7.13 -7.59
CA ASP A 83 -15.57 -7.26 -6.14
C ASP A 83 -15.40 -5.88 -5.48
N GLU A 84 -16.53 -5.20 -5.27
CA GLU A 84 -16.54 -3.83 -4.75
C GLU A 84 -16.03 -3.69 -3.31
N ASP A 85 -16.28 -4.69 -2.47
CA ASP A 85 -15.87 -4.69 -1.07
C ASP A 85 -14.35 -4.82 -0.96
N LEU A 86 -13.75 -5.75 -1.71
CA LEU A 86 -12.31 -5.90 -1.74
C LEU A 86 -11.63 -4.70 -2.39
N CYS A 87 -12.20 -4.15 -3.48
CA CYS A 87 -11.73 -2.90 -4.08
C CYS A 87 -11.64 -1.78 -3.04
N GLN A 88 -12.71 -1.59 -2.25
CA GLN A 88 -12.74 -0.54 -1.24
C GLN A 88 -11.67 -0.76 -0.16
N GLN A 89 -11.46 -1.99 0.29
CA GLN A 89 -10.41 -2.30 1.26
C GLN A 89 -9.01 -1.92 0.74
N TRP A 90 -8.70 -2.28 -0.51
CA TRP A 90 -7.44 -1.95 -1.15
C TRP A 90 -7.25 -0.45 -1.35
N ALA A 91 -8.29 0.25 -1.82
CA ALA A 91 -8.24 1.69 -2.00
C ALA A 91 -8.00 2.42 -0.67
N MET A 92 -8.60 1.95 0.44
CA MET A 92 -8.36 2.49 1.78
C MET A 92 -6.94 2.25 2.27
N LYS A 93 -6.36 1.09 1.99
CA LYS A 93 -4.96 0.86 2.34
C LYS A 93 -3.99 1.73 1.53
N ALA A 94 -4.28 2.01 0.27
CA ALA A 94 -3.50 2.98 -0.50
C ALA A 94 -3.56 4.38 0.13
N LEU A 95 -4.74 4.81 0.60
CA LEU A 95 -4.89 6.07 1.34
C LEU A 95 -4.12 6.07 2.66
N ASP A 96 -4.20 5.02 3.46
CA ASP A 96 -3.46 4.91 4.74
C ASP A 96 -1.95 5.13 4.53
N LEU A 97 -1.39 4.64 3.42
CA LEU A 97 0.02 4.80 3.09
C LEU A 97 0.41 6.26 2.75
N THR A 98 -0.50 7.05 2.16
CA THR A 98 -0.22 8.46 1.82
C THR A 98 0.04 9.33 3.04
N GLU A 99 -0.39 8.91 4.23
CA GLU A 99 -0.12 9.65 5.48
C GLU A 99 1.37 9.73 5.82
N TYR A 100 2.20 8.84 5.24
CA TYR A 100 3.63 8.76 5.50
C TYR A 100 4.48 9.35 4.36
N MET A 101 3.86 10.01 3.38
CA MET A 101 4.58 10.74 2.33
C MET A 101 4.98 12.14 2.79
N ASP A 102 6.11 12.61 2.30
CA ASP A 102 6.59 13.99 2.49
C ASP A 102 6.34 14.82 1.22
N ASP A 103 5.06 14.96 0.86
CA ASP A 103 4.58 15.60 -0.37
C ASP A 103 3.53 16.69 -0.09
N ASN A 104 3.50 17.21 1.14
CA ASN A 104 2.48 18.14 1.64
C ASN A 104 1.02 17.61 1.55
N GLY A 105 0.82 16.31 1.31
CA GLY A 105 -0.50 15.69 1.20
C GLY A 105 -1.09 15.70 -0.21
N ASP A 106 -0.30 16.06 -1.23
CA ASP A 106 -0.76 16.12 -2.62
C ASP A 106 -1.31 14.75 -3.09
N MET A 107 -0.58 13.65 -2.82
CA MET A 107 -0.99 12.30 -3.18
C MET A 107 -2.25 11.87 -2.42
N ARG A 108 -2.33 12.21 -1.13
CA ARG A 108 -3.50 11.91 -0.29
C ARG A 108 -4.75 12.57 -0.84
N ASP A 109 -4.67 13.85 -1.17
CA ASP A 109 -5.83 14.62 -1.64
C ASP A 109 -6.28 14.14 -3.03
N MET A 110 -5.32 13.83 -3.91
CA MET A 110 -5.60 13.19 -5.20
C MET A 110 -6.29 11.83 -5.04
N LEU A 111 -5.77 10.93 -4.20
CA LEU A 111 -6.37 9.60 -4.01
C LEU A 111 -7.75 9.69 -3.36
N ARG A 112 -7.97 10.61 -2.41
CA ARG A 112 -9.28 10.81 -1.77
C ARG A 112 -10.34 11.17 -2.80
N GLU A 113 -10.03 12.07 -3.73
CA GLU A 113 -10.94 12.43 -4.81
C GLU A 113 -11.30 11.20 -5.68
N ARG A 114 -10.31 10.35 -5.97
CA ARG A 114 -10.51 9.12 -6.75
C ARG A 114 -11.36 8.09 -6.02
N VAL A 115 -11.13 7.89 -4.73
CA VAL A 115 -11.96 7.02 -3.89
C VAL A 115 -13.41 7.49 -3.86
N VAL A 116 -13.65 8.79 -3.63
CA VAL A 116 -15.01 9.32 -3.62
C VAL A 116 -15.71 9.07 -4.96
N LYS A 117 -15.00 9.22 -6.09
CA LYS A 117 -15.54 8.88 -7.41
C LYS A 117 -15.87 7.40 -7.55
N LEU A 118 -15.08 6.49 -6.98
CA LEU A 118 -15.39 5.05 -6.95
C LEU A 118 -16.68 4.79 -6.18
N ASP A 119 -16.85 5.38 -5.00
CA ASP A 119 -18.08 5.23 -4.20
C ASP A 119 -19.32 5.82 -4.90
N LEU A 120 -19.18 6.97 -5.59
CA LEU A 120 -20.27 7.54 -6.38
C LEU A 120 -20.65 6.67 -7.58
N SER A 121 -19.70 5.93 -8.16
CA SER A 121 -19.98 5.01 -9.28
C SER A 121 -20.84 3.81 -8.87
N LYS A 122 -20.85 3.43 -7.57
CA LYS A 122 -21.73 2.39 -7.03
C LYS A 122 -23.23 2.74 -7.12
N GLY A 123 -23.57 4.03 -7.22
CA GLY A 123 -24.95 4.53 -7.21
C GLY A 123 -25.55 4.82 -8.59
N ALA A 124 -24.78 4.67 -9.68
CA ALA A 124 -25.27 4.95 -11.03
C ALA A 124 -25.86 3.67 -11.66
N PRO A 125 -27.14 3.65 -12.08
CA PRO A 125 -27.68 2.51 -12.80
C PRO A 125 -26.99 2.36 -14.16
N SER A 126 -26.61 1.12 -14.49
CA SER A 126 -26.02 0.73 -15.79
C SER A 126 -26.97 0.94 -16.97
#